data_AF-U2MMN2-F1
#
_entry.id   AF-U2MMN2-F1
#
_cell.length_a   1.000
_cell.length_b   1.000
_cell.length_c   1.000
_cell.angle_alpha   90.00
_cell.angle_beta   90.00
_cell.angle_gamma   90.00
#
_symmetry.space_group_name_H-M   'P 1'
#
loop_
_entity.id
_entity.type
_entity.pdbx_description
1 polymer ?
#
loop_
_entity_poly.entity_id
_entity_poly.type
_entity_poly.pdbx_seq_one_letter_code
_entity_poly.pdbx_strand_id
1 'polypeptide(L)'
;MSEMETYVRKKQEAETAESHYVRGTSENASLGVGSVVNLKSSFLERLGSVSAESLGRFLITEITHTVGEDSYYLNHFKAIPAVVHTLPAPDVELPVAQTQMATVVSNADPRGKGRVQVRMNWQTEGMRTDWIRVMTPDGGSSESVKSNRGFVFIPEVGDHVLVGFRYNDPGRPYVMGSLFNGTTAGGG
;
A
#
# COMPACT_ATOMS: atom_id res chain seq x y z
N MET A 1 12.67 6.33 -16.04
CA MET A 1 11.65 5.32 -15.74
C MET A 1 10.47 6.01 -15.12
N SER A 2 9.27 5.69 -15.60
CA SER A 2 8.01 6.14 -14.99
C SER A 2 7.83 5.48 -13.61
N GLU A 3 7.09 6.12 -12.70
CA GLU A 3 6.74 5.53 -11.40
C GLU A 3 6.08 4.16 -11.56
N MET A 4 5.24 4.01 -12.60
CA MET A 4 4.55 2.76 -12.90
C MET A 4 5.51 1.63 -13.29
N GLU A 5 6.53 1.92 -14.10
CA GLU A 5 7.55 0.93 -14.47
C GLU A 5 8.35 0.48 -13.25
N THR A 6 8.66 1.42 -12.36
CA THR A 6 9.39 1.13 -11.13
C THR A 6 8.54 0.26 -10.19
N TYR A 7 7.25 0.55 -10.07
CA TYR A 7 6.30 -0.25 -9.28
C TYR A 7 6.19 -1.68 -9.82
N VAL A 8 5.95 -1.84 -11.13
CA VAL A 8 5.82 -3.17 -11.76
C VAL A 8 7.10 -3.99 -11.59
N ARG A 9 8.26 -3.37 -11.83
CA ARG A 9 9.54 -4.04 -11.65
C ARG A 9 9.73 -4.52 -10.20
N LYS A 10 9.51 -3.64 -9.21
CA LYS A 10 9.61 -4.01 -7.79
C LYS A 10 8.67 -5.16 -7.44
N LYS A 11 7.44 -5.14 -7.96
CA LYS A 11 6.47 -6.22 -7.74
C LYS A 11 6.96 -7.55 -8.31
N GLN A 12 7.46 -7.57 -9.54
CA GLN A 12 8.03 -8.77 -10.17
C GLN A 12 9.26 -9.30 -9.43
N GLU A 13 10.15 -8.40 -8.99
CA GLU A 13 11.32 -8.77 -8.18
C GLU A 13 10.92 -9.40 -6.84
N ALA A 14 9.91 -8.83 -6.15
CA ALA A 14 9.40 -9.37 -4.89
C ALA A 14 8.77 -10.76 -5.05
N GLU A 15 7.94 -10.97 -6.09
CA GLU A 15 7.32 -12.28 -6.38
C GLU A 15 8.39 -13.33 -6.75
N THR A 16 9.42 -12.94 -7.51
CA THR A 16 10.53 -13.82 -7.85
C THR A 16 11.31 -14.26 -6.60
N ALA A 17 11.54 -13.33 -5.67
CA ALA A 17 12.23 -13.61 -4.41
C ALA A 17 11.49 -14.64 -3.54
N GLU A 18 10.16 -14.60 -3.52
CA GLU A 18 9.35 -15.59 -2.79
C GLU A 18 9.42 -16.99 -3.38
N SER A 19 9.56 -17.13 -4.70
CA SER A 19 9.63 -18.45 -5.34
C SER A 19 10.94 -19.19 -5.08
N HIS A 20 12.03 -18.47 -4.78
CA HIS A 20 13.36 -19.03 -4.57
C HIS A 20 13.79 -18.77 -3.12
N TYR A 21 13.34 -19.60 -2.20
CA TYR A 21 13.81 -19.58 -0.81
C TYR A 21 14.46 -20.91 -0.41
N VAL A 22 15.28 -20.83 0.63
CA VAL A 22 15.87 -21.99 1.32
C VAL A 22 15.37 -22.01 2.75
N ARG A 23 15.18 -23.21 3.29
CA ARG A 23 14.94 -23.44 4.72
C ARG A 23 16.10 -24.22 5.30
N GLY A 24 16.52 -23.82 6.50
CA GLY A 24 17.64 -24.46 7.18
C GLY A 24 17.50 -24.36 8.69
N THR A 25 18.34 -25.11 9.38
CA THR A 25 18.47 -25.06 10.83
C THR A 25 19.88 -24.65 11.22
N SER A 26 20.03 -24.03 12.38
CA SER A 26 21.34 -23.66 12.92
C SER A 26 21.31 -23.61 14.44
N GLU A 27 22.46 -23.85 15.08
CA GLU A 27 22.67 -23.67 16.51
C GLU A 27 23.34 -22.32 16.81
N ASN A 28 23.55 -21.46 15.80
CA ASN A 28 24.12 -20.14 16.02
C ASN A 28 23.05 -19.16 16.57
N ALA A 29 23.23 -18.75 17.82
CA ALA A 29 22.37 -17.80 18.53
C ALA A 29 22.43 -16.36 17.99
N SER A 30 23.46 -16.01 17.24
CA SER A 30 23.64 -14.64 16.72
C SER A 30 22.85 -14.34 15.44
N LEU A 31 22.25 -15.35 14.82
CA LEU A 31 21.47 -15.17 13.59
C LEU A 31 20.13 -14.50 13.90
N GLY A 32 19.68 -13.64 13.00
CA GLY A 32 18.40 -12.95 13.11
C GLY A 32 17.84 -12.59 11.73
N VAL A 33 16.60 -12.08 11.69
CA VAL A 33 16.04 -11.49 10.46
C VAL A 33 16.98 -10.39 9.96
N GLY A 34 17.27 -10.39 8.66
CA GLY A 34 18.22 -9.48 8.02
C GLY A 34 19.67 -9.96 8.00
N SER A 35 19.99 -11.07 8.69
CA SER A 35 21.33 -11.67 8.62
C SER A 35 21.58 -12.29 7.24
N VAL A 36 22.79 -12.14 6.71
CA VAL A 36 23.22 -12.79 5.46
C VAL A 36 24.07 -14.01 5.80
N VAL A 37 23.61 -15.19 5.39
CA VAL A 37 24.28 -16.47 5.59
C VAL A 37 24.87 -16.99 4.29
N ASN A 38 26.03 -17.64 4.35
CA ASN A 38 26.64 -18.32 3.21
C ASN A 38 26.38 -19.83 3.35
N LEU A 39 25.65 -20.42 2.42
CA LEU A 39 25.32 -21.84 2.47
C LEU A 39 26.35 -22.65 1.67
N LYS A 40 26.83 -23.74 2.23
CA LYS A 40 27.78 -24.68 1.60
C LYS A 40 27.19 -26.09 1.54
N SER A 41 27.51 -26.87 0.51
CA SER A 41 27.02 -28.25 0.35
C SER A 41 28.16 -29.21 0.01
N SER A 42 28.37 -30.23 0.85
CA SER A 42 29.36 -31.28 0.63
C SER A 42 28.94 -32.31 -0.44
N PHE A 43 27.68 -32.31 -0.87
CA PHE A 43 27.24 -33.15 -2.00
C PHE A 43 27.92 -32.74 -3.32
N LEU A 44 28.17 -31.45 -3.50
CA LEU A 44 28.84 -30.92 -4.68
C LEU A 44 30.34 -31.27 -4.71
N GLU A 45 30.98 -31.45 -3.56
CA GLU A 45 32.37 -31.94 -3.48
C GLU A 45 32.50 -33.35 -4.06
N ARG A 46 31.50 -34.20 -3.86
CA ARG A 46 31.53 -35.62 -4.26
C ARG A 46 31.33 -35.84 -5.77
N LEU A 47 30.84 -34.82 -6.50
CA LEU A 47 30.61 -34.86 -7.95
C LEU A 47 31.78 -34.30 -8.78
N GLY A 48 32.90 -33.90 -8.15
CA GLY A 48 34.14 -33.53 -8.85
C GLY A 48 34.09 -32.20 -9.60
N SER A 49 33.06 -31.36 -9.40
CA SER A 49 33.01 -29.99 -9.91
C SER A 49 33.76 -29.05 -8.96
N VAL A 50 35.01 -28.73 -9.32
CA VAL A 50 36.01 -27.99 -8.50
C VAL A 50 35.64 -26.50 -8.24
N SER A 51 34.42 -26.04 -8.56
CA SER A 51 34.03 -24.63 -8.40
C SER A 51 32.81 -24.34 -7.51
N ALA A 52 32.23 -25.31 -6.81
CA ALA A 52 30.96 -25.09 -6.10
C ALA A 52 30.97 -25.52 -4.62
N GLU A 53 31.84 -24.92 -3.80
CA GLU A 53 31.75 -25.05 -2.34
C GLU A 53 30.49 -24.37 -1.76
N SER A 54 29.91 -23.41 -2.46
CA SER A 54 28.87 -22.52 -1.93
C SER A 54 27.61 -22.55 -2.81
N LEU A 55 26.46 -22.78 -2.18
CA LEU A 55 25.13 -22.56 -2.75
C LEU A 55 24.79 -21.07 -2.89
N GLY A 56 25.67 -20.18 -2.40
CA GLY A 56 25.54 -18.74 -2.46
C GLY A 56 25.22 -18.09 -1.11
N ARG A 57 25.02 -16.76 -1.17
CA ARG A 57 24.62 -15.93 -0.02
C ARG A 57 23.11 -15.76 0.01
N PHE A 58 22.53 -15.92 1.19
CA PHE A 58 21.09 -15.81 1.42
C PHE A 58 20.80 -14.85 2.58
N LEU A 59 19.79 -14.01 2.42
CA LEU A 59 19.26 -13.09 3.42
C LEU A 59 18.13 -13.78 4.19
N ILE A 60 18.27 -13.90 5.51
CA ILE A 60 17.23 -14.47 6.39
C ILE A 60 16.04 -13.50 6.45
N THR A 61 14.86 -13.97 6.04
CA THR A 61 13.60 -13.21 6.08
C THR A 61 12.70 -13.64 7.23
N GLU A 62 12.82 -14.89 7.68
CA GLU A 62 12.07 -15.43 8.81
C GLU A 62 13.02 -16.31 9.62
N ILE A 63 12.97 -16.24 10.95
CA ILE A 63 13.72 -17.11 11.85
C ILE A 63 12.93 -17.33 13.14
N THR A 64 12.87 -18.58 13.57
CA THR A 64 12.26 -18.99 14.84
C THR A 64 13.35 -19.60 15.71
N HIS A 65 13.53 -19.03 16.90
CA HIS A 65 14.47 -19.51 17.90
C HIS A 65 13.74 -20.40 18.91
N THR A 66 14.31 -21.56 19.21
CA THR A 66 13.84 -22.48 20.24
C THR A 66 14.95 -22.66 21.26
N VAL A 67 14.63 -22.43 22.54
CA VAL A 67 15.53 -22.68 23.68
C VAL A 67 14.85 -23.67 24.60
N GLY A 68 15.52 -24.77 24.91
CA GLY A 68 15.06 -25.81 25.83
C GLY A 68 15.74 -25.74 27.20
N GLU A 69 15.34 -26.65 28.10
CA GLU A 69 16.12 -26.96 29.30
C GLU A 69 17.48 -27.59 28.88
N ASP A 70 18.50 -27.48 29.74
CA ASP A 70 19.91 -27.84 29.47
C ASP A 70 20.68 -26.93 28.48
N SER A 71 20.25 -25.68 28.28
CA SER A 71 20.92 -24.73 27.35
C SER A 71 20.94 -25.18 25.89
N TYR A 72 20.01 -26.07 25.51
CA TYR A 72 19.82 -26.45 24.11
C TYR A 72 19.22 -25.28 23.33
N TYR A 73 19.92 -24.84 22.27
CA TYR A 73 19.44 -23.80 21.37
C TYR A 73 19.42 -24.32 19.93
N LEU A 74 18.34 -24.04 19.23
CA LEU A 74 18.18 -24.31 17.81
C LEU A 74 17.36 -23.19 17.17
N ASN A 75 17.68 -22.82 15.94
CA ASN A 75 16.80 -22.00 15.11
C ASN A 75 16.43 -22.70 13.81
N HIS A 76 15.26 -22.34 13.31
CA HIS A 76 14.79 -22.67 11.97
C HIS A 76 14.62 -21.36 11.22
N PHE A 77 15.23 -21.23 10.04
CA PHE A 77 15.17 -20.01 9.26
C PHE A 77 14.70 -20.26 7.83
N LYS A 78 14.07 -19.24 7.24
CA LYS A 78 13.81 -19.11 5.80
C LYS A 78 14.66 -17.95 5.28
N ALA A 79 15.34 -18.18 4.17
CA ALA A 79 16.19 -17.17 3.57
C ALA A 79 16.00 -17.11 2.05
N ILE A 80 16.16 -15.94 1.46
CA ILE A 80 16.10 -15.68 0.01
C ILE A 80 17.48 -15.29 -0.51
N PRO A 81 17.81 -15.46 -1.80
CA PRO A 81 19.09 -15.04 -2.35
C PRO A 81 19.41 -13.57 -2.03
N ALA A 82 20.60 -13.30 -1.50
CA ALA A 82 21.00 -11.95 -1.07
C ALA A 82 21.19 -10.96 -2.24
N VAL A 83 21.11 -11.44 -3.49
CA VAL A 83 21.15 -10.62 -4.71
C VAL A 83 19.81 -9.95 -5.02
N VAL A 84 18.72 -10.39 -4.37
CA VAL A 84 17.40 -9.78 -4.55
C VAL A 84 17.40 -8.35 -4.05
N HIS A 85 16.86 -7.43 -4.85
CA HIS A 85 16.79 -5.99 -4.53
C HIS A 85 15.47 -5.56 -3.88
N THR A 86 14.41 -6.36 -4.02
CA THR A 86 13.09 -6.08 -3.46
C THR A 86 12.62 -7.26 -2.62
N LEU A 87 12.33 -7.00 -1.34
CA LEU A 87 11.80 -8.03 -0.45
C LEU A 87 10.40 -8.47 -0.89
N PRO A 88 10.04 -9.74 -0.66
CA PRO A 88 8.66 -10.21 -0.67
C PRO A 88 7.71 -9.24 0.03
N ALA A 89 6.59 -8.94 -0.61
CA ALA A 89 5.53 -8.16 0.04
C ALA A 89 4.85 -9.05 1.08
N PRO A 90 4.58 -8.57 2.30
CA PRO A 90 3.83 -9.33 3.27
C PRO A 90 2.40 -9.54 2.76
N ASP A 91 1.83 -10.70 3.05
CA ASP A 91 0.42 -10.97 2.80
C ASP A 91 -0.41 -10.23 3.87
N VAL A 92 -0.94 -9.07 3.49
CA VAL A 92 -1.76 -8.23 4.36
C VAL A 92 -3.06 -7.87 3.66
N GLU A 93 -4.16 -7.97 4.41
CA GLU A 93 -5.43 -7.45 3.94
C GLU A 93 -5.34 -5.94 3.78
N LEU A 94 -5.58 -5.44 2.57
CA LEU A 94 -5.59 -4.01 2.31
C LEU A 94 -6.86 -3.39 2.91
N PRO A 95 -6.76 -2.16 3.48
CA PRO A 95 -7.91 -1.49 4.04
C PRO A 95 -8.94 -1.18 2.95
N VAL A 96 -10.20 -1.43 3.27
CA VAL A 96 -11.35 -1.18 2.38
C VAL A 96 -12.19 -0.08 3.01
N ALA A 97 -12.49 0.97 2.23
CA ALA A 97 -13.37 2.05 2.67
C ALA A 97 -14.71 2.01 1.94
N GLN A 98 -15.77 1.84 2.71
CA GLN A 98 -17.15 2.06 2.24
C GLN A 98 -17.47 3.55 2.26
N THR A 99 -18.61 3.92 1.66
CA THR A 99 -19.12 5.29 1.67
C THR A 99 -19.24 5.84 3.10
N GLN A 100 -18.75 7.05 3.31
CA GLN A 100 -18.72 7.70 4.62
C GLN A 100 -19.24 9.14 4.53
N MET A 101 -19.80 9.64 5.63
CA MET A 101 -20.09 11.05 5.77
C MET A 101 -18.83 11.82 6.17
N ALA A 102 -18.66 13.01 5.63
CA ALA A 102 -17.58 13.93 5.98
C ALA A 102 -18.09 15.38 5.98
N THR A 103 -17.29 16.28 6.54
CA THR A 103 -17.58 17.73 6.54
C THR A 103 -16.61 18.46 5.62
N VAL A 104 -17.11 19.35 4.77
CA VAL A 104 -16.29 20.19 3.90
C VAL A 104 -15.52 21.19 4.74
N VAL A 105 -14.19 21.23 4.56
CA VAL A 105 -13.31 22.18 5.26
C VAL A 105 -12.71 23.24 4.35
N SER A 106 -12.72 23.02 3.03
CA SER A 106 -12.31 24.02 2.04
C SER A 106 -12.87 23.69 0.66
N ASN A 107 -13.34 24.69 -0.06
CA ASN A 107 -13.72 24.62 -1.47
C ASN A 107 -12.87 25.54 -2.36
N ALA A 108 -11.85 26.20 -1.80
CA ALA A 108 -10.96 27.11 -2.50
C ALA A 108 -9.86 26.37 -3.30
N ASP A 109 -10.25 25.53 -4.27
CA ASP A 109 -9.32 24.75 -5.09
C ASP A 109 -8.37 25.68 -5.86
N PRO A 110 -7.04 25.63 -5.62
CA PRO A 110 -6.07 26.48 -6.29
C PRO A 110 -6.06 26.34 -7.82
N ARG A 111 -6.58 25.22 -8.33
CA ARG A 111 -6.67 24.94 -9.78
C ARG A 111 -8.04 25.27 -10.37
N GLY A 112 -9.00 25.73 -9.56
CA GLY A 112 -10.35 26.07 -10.01
C GLY A 112 -11.12 24.92 -10.65
N LYS A 113 -10.87 23.67 -10.23
CA LYS A 113 -11.50 22.47 -10.83
C LYS A 113 -12.74 21.97 -10.09
N GLY A 114 -13.30 22.80 -9.20
CA GLY A 114 -14.47 22.42 -8.41
C GLY A 114 -14.22 21.23 -7.47
N ARG A 115 -12.99 21.12 -6.94
CA ARG A 115 -12.64 20.13 -5.93
C ARG A 115 -12.83 20.71 -4.54
N VAL A 116 -13.02 19.83 -3.57
CA VAL A 116 -13.12 20.21 -2.16
C VAL A 116 -12.11 19.44 -1.33
N GLN A 117 -11.76 19.98 -0.18
CA GLN A 117 -11.15 19.23 0.91
C GLN A 117 -12.22 18.96 1.95
N VAL A 118 -12.23 17.74 2.48
CA VAL A 118 -13.14 17.33 3.54
C VAL A 118 -12.36 16.82 4.73
N ARG A 119 -12.98 16.86 5.90
CA ARG A 119 -12.54 16.18 7.11
C ARG A 119 -13.50 15.02 7.36
N MET A 120 -12.97 13.80 7.35
CA MET A 120 -13.72 12.61 7.70
C MET A 120 -14.06 12.63 9.19
N ASN A 121 -15.14 11.97 9.61
CA ASN A 121 -15.60 12.03 11.01
C ASN A 121 -14.58 11.47 12.03
N TRP A 122 -13.70 10.57 11.61
CA TRP A 122 -12.63 10.00 12.42
C TRP A 122 -11.33 10.81 12.42
N GLN A 123 -11.24 11.85 11.59
CA GLN A 123 -10.06 12.72 11.53
C GLN A 123 -10.10 13.78 12.63
N THR A 124 -8.94 14.07 13.23
CA THR A 124 -8.80 15.08 14.28
C THR A 124 -8.65 16.49 13.70
N GLU A 125 -8.63 17.50 14.57
CA GLU A 125 -8.51 18.90 14.16
C GLU A 125 -7.22 19.16 13.35
N GLY A 126 -7.35 19.93 12.26
CA GLY A 126 -6.27 20.20 11.31
C GLY A 126 -6.07 19.14 10.23
N MET A 127 -6.61 17.92 10.39
CA MET A 127 -6.56 16.89 9.35
C MET A 127 -7.63 17.13 8.28
N ARG A 128 -7.28 16.84 7.03
CA ARG A 128 -8.15 16.95 5.85
C ARG A 128 -7.64 16.05 4.72
N THR A 129 -8.53 15.75 3.77
CA THR A 129 -8.14 15.10 2.53
C THR A 129 -7.30 16.03 1.63
N ASP A 130 -6.66 15.45 0.62
CA ASP A 130 -6.28 16.21 -0.58
C ASP A 130 -7.54 16.73 -1.30
N TRP A 131 -7.36 17.53 -2.34
CA TRP A 131 -8.42 18.05 -3.20
C TRP A 131 -9.11 16.91 -3.96
N ILE A 132 -10.30 16.52 -3.50
CA ILE A 132 -11.10 15.45 -4.07
C ILE A 132 -12.18 16.00 -5.00
N ARG A 133 -12.49 15.23 -6.04
CA ARG A 133 -13.50 15.60 -7.04
C ARG A 133 -14.91 15.49 -6.45
N VAL A 134 -15.80 16.37 -6.91
CA VAL A 134 -17.23 16.32 -6.63
C VAL A 134 -17.95 15.69 -7.82
N MET A 135 -18.80 14.69 -7.54
CA MET A 135 -19.70 14.11 -8.53
C MET A 135 -20.73 15.14 -8.95
N THR A 136 -20.96 15.27 -10.25
CA THR A 136 -22.02 16.09 -10.82
C THR A 136 -22.99 15.22 -11.61
N PRO A 137 -24.30 15.52 -11.63
CA PRO A 137 -25.28 14.76 -12.41
C PRO A 137 -24.98 14.71 -13.92
N ASP A 138 -24.43 15.80 -14.49
CA ASP A 138 -23.91 15.86 -15.86
C ASP A 138 -22.65 16.72 -15.84
N GLY A 139 -21.61 16.27 -16.53
CA GLY A 139 -20.34 16.95 -16.63
C GLY A 139 -19.58 16.47 -17.85
N GLY A 140 -18.99 17.40 -18.60
CA GLY A 140 -18.26 17.04 -19.81
C GLY A 140 -18.07 18.22 -20.75
N SER A 141 -17.35 17.98 -21.84
CA SER A 141 -17.07 18.96 -22.90
C SER A 141 -17.56 18.45 -24.25
N SER A 142 -17.77 19.37 -25.20
CA SER A 142 -18.05 19.10 -26.61
C SER A 142 -17.28 20.08 -27.50
N GLU A 143 -17.35 19.90 -28.82
CA GLU A 143 -16.76 20.86 -29.77
C GLU A 143 -17.30 22.28 -29.58
N SER A 144 -18.61 22.40 -29.30
CA SER A 144 -19.30 23.68 -29.08
C SER A 144 -19.15 24.21 -27.64
N VAL A 145 -18.85 23.35 -26.66
CA VAL A 145 -18.74 23.73 -25.24
C VAL A 145 -17.47 23.15 -24.63
N LYS A 146 -16.42 23.98 -24.53
CA LYS A 146 -15.09 23.53 -24.12
C LYS A 146 -14.90 23.40 -22.60
N SER A 147 -15.68 24.11 -21.79
CA SER A 147 -15.46 24.24 -20.34
C SER A 147 -16.31 23.27 -19.50
N ASN A 148 -17.63 23.31 -19.66
CA ASN A 148 -18.56 22.35 -19.07
C ASN A 148 -19.94 22.46 -19.74
N ARG A 149 -20.51 21.34 -20.19
CA ARG A 149 -21.89 21.25 -20.72
C ARG A 149 -22.92 20.94 -19.62
N GLY A 150 -22.48 20.53 -18.43
CA GLY A 150 -23.35 20.05 -17.37
C GLY A 150 -23.41 20.96 -16.14
N PHE A 151 -23.83 20.39 -15.02
CA PHE A 151 -24.05 21.13 -13.78
C PHE A 151 -22.75 21.32 -12.99
N VAL A 152 -22.68 22.42 -12.24
CA VAL A 152 -21.62 22.68 -11.25
C VAL A 152 -22.27 23.09 -9.95
N PHE A 153 -22.15 22.23 -8.95
CA PHE A 153 -22.54 22.52 -7.57
C PHE A 153 -21.35 22.16 -6.69
N ILE A 154 -20.73 23.17 -6.07
CA ILE A 154 -19.59 22.97 -5.17
C ILE A 154 -20.11 23.09 -3.74
N PRO A 155 -19.99 22.04 -2.92
CA PRO A 155 -20.35 22.12 -1.51
C PRO A 155 -19.60 23.26 -0.79
N GLU A 156 -20.27 23.93 0.13
CA GLU A 156 -19.71 25.02 0.91
C GLU A 156 -19.00 24.52 2.15
N VAL A 157 -18.11 25.34 2.71
CA VAL A 157 -17.42 25.01 3.96
C VAL A 157 -18.46 24.83 5.08
N GLY A 158 -18.38 23.71 5.79
CA GLY A 158 -19.34 23.31 6.82
C GLY A 158 -20.43 22.35 6.33
N ASP A 159 -20.59 22.16 5.01
CA ASP A 159 -21.55 21.20 4.49
C ASP A 159 -21.19 19.76 4.85
N HIS A 160 -22.21 18.95 5.12
CA HIS A 160 -22.07 17.51 5.23
C HIS A 160 -22.14 16.90 3.83
N VAL A 161 -21.23 15.99 3.51
CA VAL A 161 -21.17 15.32 2.22
C VAL A 161 -21.01 13.82 2.39
N LEU A 162 -21.51 13.05 1.42
CA LEU A 162 -21.15 11.64 1.28
C LEU A 162 -19.89 11.52 0.43
N VAL A 163 -18.90 10.79 0.93
CA VAL A 163 -17.65 10.49 0.24
C VAL A 163 -17.65 9.01 -0.13
N GLY A 164 -17.50 8.74 -1.43
CA GLY A 164 -17.29 7.42 -1.98
C GLY A 164 -15.80 7.17 -2.27
N PHE A 165 -15.43 5.90 -2.43
CA PHE A 165 -14.05 5.47 -2.67
C PHE A 165 -14.01 4.58 -3.91
N ARG A 166 -13.22 4.94 -4.92
CA ARG A 166 -13.16 4.15 -6.16
C ARG A 166 -12.59 2.77 -5.85
N TYR A 167 -13.33 1.71 -6.21
CA TYR A 167 -12.99 0.33 -5.87
C TYR A 167 -12.83 0.08 -4.37
N ASN A 168 -13.50 0.89 -3.54
CA ASN A 168 -13.34 0.92 -2.08
C ASN A 168 -11.90 1.19 -1.60
N ASP A 169 -11.05 1.79 -2.45
CA ASP A 169 -9.67 2.18 -2.12
C ASP A 169 -9.69 3.50 -1.30
N PRO A 170 -9.28 3.50 -0.01
CA PRO A 170 -9.22 4.70 0.83
C PRO A 170 -8.38 5.83 0.22
N GLY A 171 -7.40 5.49 -0.63
CA GLY A 171 -6.56 6.45 -1.35
C GLY A 171 -7.23 7.09 -2.57
N ARG A 172 -8.46 6.71 -2.91
CA ARG A 172 -9.20 7.25 -4.07
C ARG A 172 -10.59 7.83 -3.72
N PRO A 173 -10.67 8.82 -2.79
CA PRO A 173 -11.95 9.42 -2.42
C PRO A 173 -12.52 10.35 -3.49
N TYR A 174 -13.84 10.49 -3.51
CA TYR A 174 -14.59 11.51 -4.24
C TYR A 174 -15.91 11.81 -3.52
N VAL A 175 -16.38 13.06 -3.61
CA VAL A 175 -17.69 13.45 -3.06
C VAL A 175 -18.79 12.97 -3.99
N MET A 176 -19.77 12.26 -3.45
CA MET A 176 -20.97 11.79 -4.16
C MET A 176 -22.05 12.86 -4.21
N GLY A 177 -22.15 13.68 -3.16
CA GLY A 177 -23.14 14.76 -3.05
C GLY A 177 -23.22 15.30 -1.63
N SER A 178 -23.96 16.39 -1.46
CA SER A 178 -24.23 17.00 -0.16
C SER A 178 -25.43 16.33 0.53
N LEU A 179 -25.37 16.31 1.85
CA LEU A 179 -26.46 15.90 2.72
C LEU A 179 -27.04 17.13 3.42
N PHE A 180 -28.36 17.15 3.53
CA PHE A 180 -29.02 18.05 4.45
C PHE A 180 -28.61 17.74 5.88
N ASN A 181 -28.35 18.78 6.66
CA ASN A 181 -28.22 18.69 8.09
C ASN A 181 -29.48 19.31 8.70
N GLY A 182 -29.89 18.98 9.93
CA GLY A 182 -31.17 19.43 10.50
C GLY A 182 -31.43 20.95 10.53
N THR A 183 -30.44 21.76 10.14
CA THR A 183 -30.53 23.21 9.91
C THR A 183 -30.75 23.57 8.43
N THR A 184 -30.21 22.78 7.51
CA THR A 184 -30.31 22.94 6.06
C THR A 184 -31.25 21.88 5.49
N ALA A 185 -32.55 22.15 5.48
CA ALA A 185 -33.55 21.32 4.79
C ALA A 185 -34.88 22.06 4.56
N GLY A 186 -34.89 23.39 4.62
CA GLY A 186 -36.07 24.18 4.31
C GLY A 186 -36.25 24.24 2.80
N GLY A 187 -37.21 23.48 2.27
CA GLY A 187 -37.65 23.64 0.88
C GLY A 187 -38.15 25.07 0.65
N GLY A 188 -37.79 25.64 -0.51
CA GLY A 188 -38.37 26.88 -1.01
C GLY A 188 -39.72 26.65 -1.67
#